data_AF-A0A925ZLN2-F1
#
_entry.id   AF-A0A925ZLN2-F1
#
_cell.length_a   1.000
_cell.length_b   1.000
_cell.length_c   1.000
_cell.angle_alpha   90.00
_cell.angle_beta   90.00
_cell.angle_gamma   90.00
#
_symmetry.space_group_name_H-M   'P 1'
#
loop_
_entity.id
_entity.type
_entity.pdbx_description
1 polymer ?
#
loop_
_entity_poly.entity_id
_entity_poly.type
_entity_poly.pdbx_seq_one_letter_code
_entity_poly.pdbx_strand_id
1 'polypeptide(L)'
;MSSWIPPSAVSATTRALLEVLEPFTAFPWAFVVTIAKRQGLEPAALQPQHLVDLIQPLSLQLASLSDVDRAFALKRELTILAGTVARRGYAA
;
A
#
# COMPACT_ATOMS: atom_id res chain seq x y z
N MET A 1 -13.88 -9.95 -13.07
CA MET A 1 -12.76 -9.38 -13.85
C MET A 1 -12.01 -8.42 -12.92
N SER A 2 -10.80 -8.78 -12.49
CA SER A 2 -9.99 -7.86 -11.66
C SER A 2 -9.52 -6.72 -12.54
N SER A 3 -10.03 -5.50 -12.32
CA SER A 3 -9.52 -4.33 -13.03
C SER A 3 -8.07 -4.10 -12.62
N TRP A 4 -7.17 -4.10 -13.60
CA TRP A 4 -5.76 -3.73 -13.41
C TRP A 4 -5.58 -2.24 -13.11
N ILE A 5 -6.67 -1.47 -13.23
CA ILE A 5 -6.75 -0.03 -13.04
C ILE A 5 -7.52 0.23 -11.74
N PRO A 6 -7.03 1.15 -10.89
CA PRO A 6 -7.76 1.58 -9.71
C PRO A 6 -9.10 2.20 -10.11
N PRO A 7 -10.17 2.05 -9.30
CA PRO A 7 -11.41 2.77 -9.53
C PRO A 7 -11.17 4.28 -9.48
N SER A 8 -12.02 5.06 -10.15
CA SER A 8 -11.94 6.53 -10.14
C SER A 8 -12.08 7.12 -8.75
N ALA A 9 -12.82 6.43 -7.87
CA ALA A 9 -12.95 6.75 -6.46
C ALA A 9 -12.13 5.76 -5.61
N VAL A 10 -11.00 6.24 -5.08
CA VAL A 10 -10.20 5.57 -4.04
C VAL A 10 -10.02 6.52 -2.85
N SER A 11 -9.87 5.97 -1.65
CA SER A 11 -9.57 6.77 -0.46
C SER A 11 -8.23 7.50 -0.61
N ALA A 12 -8.06 8.61 0.12
CA ALA A 12 -6.80 9.36 0.14
C ALA A 12 -5.62 8.47 0.59
N THR A 13 -5.84 7.58 1.56
CA THR A 13 -4.84 6.62 2.02
C THR A 13 -4.45 5.63 0.93
N THR A 14 -5.43 5.10 0.19
CA THR A 14 -5.17 4.19 -0.94
C THR A 14 -4.36 4.90 -2.01
N ARG A 15 -4.72 6.14 -2.35
CA ARG A 15 -3.97 6.94 -3.35
C ARG A 15 -2.52 7.14 -2.94
N ALA A 16 -2.27 7.59 -1.71
CA ALA A 16 -0.91 7.79 -1.21
C ALA A 16 -0.10 6.48 -1.18
N LEU A 17 -0.74 5.36 -0.86
CA LEU A 17 -0.10 4.04 -0.93
C LEU A 17 0.31 3.68 -2.38
N LEU A 18 -0.55 3.98 -3.36
CA LEU A 18 -0.23 3.73 -4.77
C LEU A 18 0.97 4.56 -5.23
N GLU A 19 1.01 5.85 -4.88
CA GLU A 19 2.14 6.75 -5.18
C GLU A 19 3.46 6.22 -4.59
N VAL A 20 3.44 5.70 -3.37
CA VAL A 20 4.63 5.07 -2.76
C VAL A 20 5.05 3.80 -3.48
N LEU A 21 4.12 3.04 -4.05
CA LEU A 21 4.40 1.77 -4.74
C LEU A 21 4.86 1.94 -6.19
N GLU A 22 4.55 3.06 -6.85
CA GLU A 22 4.92 3.32 -8.25
C GLU A 22 6.40 3.08 -8.58
N PRO A 23 7.38 3.50 -7.75
CA PRO A 23 8.80 3.26 -8.02
C PRO A 23 9.21 1.78 -7.88
N PHE A 24 8.41 0.97 -7.18
CA PHE A 24 8.76 -0.39 -6.80
C PHE A 24 8.12 -1.47 -7.67
N THR A 25 6.99 -1.17 -8.31
CA THR A 25 6.26 -2.11 -9.16
C THR A 25 5.58 -1.41 -10.32
N ALA A 26 5.56 -2.06 -11.49
CA ALA A 26 4.80 -1.59 -12.64
C ALA A 26 3.27 -1.69 -12.44
N PHE A 27 2.80 -2.42 -11.43
CA PHE A 27 1.39 -2.70 -11.20
C PHE A 27 0.96 -2.42 -9.75
N PRO A 28 1.04 -1.17 -9.27
CA PRO A 28 0.79 -0.84 -7.86
C PRO A 28 -0.63 -1.21 -7.41
N TRP A 29 -1.64 -1.00 -8.25
CA TRP A 29 -3.03 -1.34 -7.91
C TRP A 29 -3.24 -2.85 -7.76
N ALA A 30 -2.77 -3.67 -8.69
CA ALA A 30 -2.87 -5.13 -8.60
C ALA A 30 -2.14 -5.66 -7.36
N PHE A 31 -1.02 -5.02 -7.00
CA PHE A 31 -0.25 -5.32 -5.81
C PHE A 31 -1.05 -5.06 -4.53
N VAL A 32 -1.65 -3.86 -4.41
CA VAL A 32 -2.53 -3.50 -3.28
C VAL A 32 -3.74 -4.43 -3.21
N VAL A 33 -4.43 -4.68 -4.32
CA VAL A 33 -5.62 -5.56 -4.36
C VAL A 33 -5.27 -6.96 -3.85
N THR A 34 -4.16 -7.53 -4.32
CA THR A 34 -3.74 -8.88 -3.95
C THR A 34 -3.50 -8.98 -2.46
N ILE A 35 -2.81 -8.00 -1.88
CA ILE A 35 -2.41 -8.04 -0.46
C ILE A 35 -3.56 -7.62 0.46
N ALA A 36 -4.29 -6.55 0.12
CA ALA A 36 -5.43 -6.07 0.92
C ALA A 36 -6.53 -7.15 1.01
N LYS A 37 -6.88 -7.81 -0.11
CA LYS A 37 -7.89 -8.87 -0.09
C LYS A 37 -7.46 -10.09 0.73
N ARG A 38 -6.18 -10.46 0.74
CA ARG A 38 -5.66 -11.53 1.61
C ARG A 38 -5.82 -11.20 3.10
N GLN A 39 -5.84 -9.92 3.45
CA GLN A 39 -6.08 -9.43 4.80
C GLN A 39 -7.57 -9.12 5.08
N GLY A 40 -8.48 -9.44 4.15
CA GLY A 40 -9.90 -9.13 4.31
C GLY A 40 -10.25 -7.64 4.22
N LEU A 41 -9.36 -6.82 3.66
CA LEU A 41 -9.53 -5.37 3.54
C LEU A 41 -10.05 -4.98 2.15
N GLU A 42 -10.85 -3.91 2.10
CA GLU A 42 -11.30 -3.31 0.84
C GLU A 42 -10.21 -2.38 0.27
N PRO A 43 -9.55 -2.75 -0.84
CA PRO A 43 -8.42 -1.99 -1.38
C PRO A 43 -8.76 -0.57 -1.82
N ALA A 44 -9.99 -0.30 -2.28
CA ALA A 44 -10.37 1.06 -2.68
C ALA A 44 -10.63 1.99 -1.48
N ALA A 45 -10.91 1.41 -0.31
CA ALA A 45 -11.38 2.12 0.87
C ALA A 45 -10.43 1.95 2.07
N LEU A 46 -9.12 1.82 1.83
CA LEU A 46 -8.14 1.69 2.91
C LEU A 46 -8.18 2.93 3.81
N GLN A 47 -8.07 2.71 5.11
CA GLN A 47 -8.01 3.75 6.13
C GLN A 47 -6.60 3.80 6.72
N PRO A 48 -6.21 4.91 7.38
CA PRO A 48 -4.88 5.08 7.96
C PRO A 48 -4.40 3.91 8.81
N GLN A 49 -5.26 3.35 9.65
CA GLN A 49 -4.93 2.24 10.54
C GLN A 49 -4.55 0.96 9.79
N HIS A 50 -5.12 0.74 8.59
CA HIS A 50 -4.82 -0.45 7.78
C HIS A 50 -3.41 -0.43 7.19
N LEU A 51 -2.74 0.74 7.12
CA LEU A 51 -1.39 0.81 6.57
C LEU A 51 -0.40 -0.01 7.38
N VAL A 52 -0.53 -0.03 8.71
CA VAL A 52 0.38 -0.76 9.60
C VAL A 52 0.33 -2.26 9.29
N ASP A 53 -0.87 -2.79 9.11
CA ASP A 53 -1.11 -4.21 8.80
C ASP A 53 -0.61 -4.59 7.39
N LEU A 54 -0.51 -3.62 6.49
CA LEU A 54 -0.11 -3.83 5.10
C LEU A 54 1.41 -3.69 4.87
N ILE A 55 2.16 -3.01 5.75
CA ILE A 55 3.61 -2.77 5.58
C ILE A 55 4.36 -4.08 5.34
N GLN A 56 4.23 -5.04 6.25
CA GLN A 56 5.00 -6.28 6.18
C GLN A 56 4.57 -7.18 5.01
N PRO A 57 3.28 -7.45 4.77
CA PRO A 57 2.83 -8.22 3.62
C PRO A 57 3.25 -7.63 2.27
N LEU A 58 3.17 -6.30 2.10
CA LEU A 58 3.60 -5.64 0.85
C LEU A 58 5.12 -5.75 0.66
N SER A 59 5.89 -5.55 1.72
CA SER A 59 7.35 -5.66 1.66
C SER A 59 7.81 -7.09 1.31
N LEU A 60 7.19 -8.11 1.95
CA LEU A 60 7.50 -9.51 1.67
C LEU A 60 7.11 -9.93 0.25
N GLN A 61 5.97 -9.45 -0.25
CA GLN A 61 5.55 -9.72 -1.62
C GLN A 61 6.49 -9.07 -2.64
N LEU A 62 7.12 -7.93 -2.32
CA LEU A 62 8.12 -7.31 -3.19
C LEU A 62 9.43 -8.09 -3.15
N ALA A 63 9.86 -8.52 -1.96
CA ALA A 63 11.08 -9.32 -1.78
C ALA A 63 11.02 -10.63 -2.58
N SER A 64 9.85 -11.26 -2.67
CA SER A 64 9.68 -12.50 -3.43
C SER A 64 9.65 -12.32 -4.95
N LEU A 65 9.42 -11.10 -5.44
CA LEU A 65 9.28 -10.81 -6.87
C LEU A 65 10.48 -10.08 -7.48
N SER A 66 11.25 -9.35 -6.67
CA SER A 66 12.32 -8.49 -7.16
C SER A 66 13.62 -8.73 -6.40
N ASP A 67 13.84 -8.02 -5.30
CA ASP A 67 15.06 -8.10 -4.51
C ASP A 67 14.82 -7.60 -3.07
N VAL A 68 15.61 -8.11 -2.13
CA VAL A 68 15.50 -7.84 -0.69
C VAL A 68 15.79 -6.38 -0.35
N ASP A 69 16.76 -5.73 -1.00
CA ASP A 69 17.10 -4.34 -0.70
C ASP A 69 15.97 -3.40 -1.10
N ARG A 70 15.32 -3.67 -2.24
CA ARG A 70 14.12 -2.93 -2.68
C ARG A 70 12.95 -3.12 -1.72
N ALA A 71 12.81 -4.32 -1.14
CA ALA A 71 11.80 -4.59 -0.12
C ALA A 71 12.05 -3.80 1.18
N PHE A 72 13.31 -3.67 1.61
CA PHE A 72 13.66 -2.82 2.75
C PHE A 72 13.37 -1.34 2.48
N ALA A 73 13.72 -0.86 1.28
CA ALA A 73 13.40 0.50 0.87
C ALA A 73 11.88 0.74 0.89
N LEU A 74 11.08 -0.15 0.29
CA LEU A 74 9.62 -0.06 0.33
C LEU A 74 9.10 -0.04 1.78
N LYS A 75 9.58 -0.95 2.64
CA LYS A 75 9.19 -1.01 4.06
C LYS A 75 9.40 0.33 4.75
N ARG A 76 10.54 0.99 4.50
CA ARG A 76 10.85 2.32 5.05
C ARG A 76 9.84 3.36 4.57
N GLU A 77 9.59 3.44 3.27
CA GLU A 77 8.65 4.42 2.69
C GLU A 77 7.22 4.22 3.22
N LEU A 78 6.76 2.97 3.33
CA LEU A 78 5.45 2.66 3.91
C LEU A 78 5.36 3.02 5.40
N THR A 79 6.45 2.87 6.16
CA THR A 79 6.51 3.27 7.57
C THR A 79 6.41 4.80 7.71
N ILE A 80 7.10 5.54 6.84
CA ILE A 80 7.02 7.01 6.79
C ILE A 80 5.60 7.46 6.42
N LEU A 81 4.97 6.79 5.44
CA LEU A 81 3.58 7.05 5.06
C LEU A 81 2.65 6.83 6.25
N ALA A 82 2.72 5.67 6.91
CA ALA A 82 1.89 5.36 8.07
C ALA A 82 2.04 6.42 9.19
N GLY A 83 3.27 6.82 9.52
CA GLY A 83 3.53 7.88 10.50
C GLY A 83 3.03 9.27 10.09
N THR A 84 2.96 9.55 8.78
CA THR A 84 2.46 10.83 8.26
C THR A 84 0.93 10.87 8.26
N VAL A 85 0.28 9.78 7.84
CA VAL A 85 -1.17 9.67 7.81
C VAL A 85 -1.74 9.60 9.23
N ALA A 86 -1.07 8.89 10.16
CA ALA A 86 -1.45 8.87 11.57
C ALA A 86 -1.48 10.29 12.17
N ARG A 87 -0.43 11.10 11.96
CA ARG A 87 -0.36 12.48 12.45
C ARG A 87 -1.47 13.39 11.90
N ARG A 88 -1.93 13.15 10.67
CA ARG A 88 -3.04 13.91 10.07
C ARG A 88 -4.41 13.46 10.58
N GLY A 89 -4.57 12.19 10.93
CA GLY A 89 -5.80 11.65 11.51
C GLY A 89 -6.10 12.14 12.94
N TYR A 90 -5.07 12.56 13.69
CA TYR A 90 -5.24 13.18 15.01
C TYR A 90 -5.53 14.70 14.97
N ALA A 91 -5.49 15.31 13.79
CA ALA A 91 -5.70 16.75 13.61
C ALA A 91 -7.10 17.10 13.04
N ALA A 92 -7.97 16.10 12.88
CA ALA A 92 -9.36 16.22 12.45
C ALA A 92 -10.29 15.76 13.58
#